data_AF-A0A519T1I7-F1
#
_entry.id   AF-A0A519T1I7-F1
#
_cell.length_a   1.000
_cell.length_b   1.000
_cell.length_c   1.000
_cell.angle_alpha   90.00
_cell.angle_beta   90.00
_cell.angle_gamma   90.00
#
_symmetry.space_group_name_H-M   'P 1'
#
loop_
_entity.id
_entity.type
_entity.pdbx_description
1 polymer ?
#
loop_
_entity_poly.entity_id
_entity_poly.type
_entity_poly.pdbx_seq_one_letter_code
_entity_poly.pdbx_strand_id
1 'polypeptide(L)'
;MPRIDAHQHFWQFDPVRDAWITPDMAAIRRDFLPADLEPILQRHGLDGCVAVQASQSEAETNWLLELAAAHDFIQGVVGWVDLQAPD
;
A
#
# COMPACT_ATOMS: atom_id res chain seq x y z
N MET A 1 -10.45 19.09 10.49
CA MET A 1 -9.42 18.07 10.76
C MET A 1 -9.36 17.16 9.54
N PRO A 2 -8.17 16.75 9.08
CA PRO A 2 -8.06 15.85 7.94
C PRO A 2 -8.75 14.51 8.24
N ARG A 3 -9.47 13.96 7.25
CA ARG A 3 -10.11 12.63 7.27
C ARG A 3 -9.22 11.66 6.51
N ILE A 4 -8.59 10.74 7.23
CA ILE A 4 -7.59 9.83 6.66
C ILE A 4 -8.11 8.40 6.66
N ASP A 5 -7.94 7.71 5.54
CA ASP A 5 -7.99 6.24 5.53
C ASP A 5 -6.71 5.70 6.16
N ALA A 6 -6.81 5.21 7.39
CA ALA A 6 -5.65 4.83 8.16
C ALA A 6 -5.04 3.47 7.75
N HIS A 7 -5.68 2.70 6.86
CA HIS A 7 -5.20 1.37 6.50
C HIS A 7 -5.58 0.97 5.07
N GLN A 8 -4.62 1.02 4.16
CA GLN A 8 -4.76 0.44 2.82
C GLN A 8 -3.42 -0.06 2.28
N HIS A 9 -3.45 -0.83 1.19
CA HIS A 9 -2.29 -1.47 0.60
C HIS A 9 -2.21 -1.16 -0.91
N PHE A 10 -0.98 -1.07 -1.42
CA PHE A 10 -0.70 -1.08 -2.86
C PHE A 10 0.12 -2.32 -3.19
N TRP A 11 -0.04 -2.86 -4.39
CA TRP A 11 0.86 -3.90 -4.91
C TRP A 11 0.79 -3.97 -6.44
N GLN A 12 1.90 -4.39 -7.05
CA GLN A 12 1.91 -4.94 -8.40
C GLN A 12 1.91 -6.46 -8.29
N PHE A 13 0.83 -7.12 -8.67
CA PHE A 13 0.57 -8.51 -8.32
C PHE A 13 1.66 -9.44 -8.87
N ASP A 14 2.27 -10.22 -7.98
CA ASP A 14 3.22 -11.27 -8.33
C ASP A 14 2.73 -12.60 -7.71
N PRO A 15 2.47 -13.65 -8.51
CA PRO A 15 1.88 -14.88 -8.01
C PRO A 15 2.81 -15.70 -7.09
N VAL A 16 4.12 -15.40 -7.07
CA VAL A 16 5.10 -16.06 -6.20
C VAL A 16 5.24 -15.29 -4.89
N ARG A 17 5.41 -13.96 -4.95
CA ARG A 17 5.50 -13.10 -3.76
C ARG A 17 4.18 -13.05 -3.00
N ASP A 18 3.08 -12.91 -3.71
CA ASP A 18 1.73 -12.75 -3.16
C ASP A 18 0.99 -14.09 -3.11
N ALA A 19 1.70 -15.18 -2.80
CA ALA A 19 1.16 -16.54 -2.80
C ALA A 19 -0.01 -16.76 -1.81
N TRP A 20 -0.21 -15.82 -0.87
CA TRP A 20 -1.37 -15.78 0.01
C TRP A 20 -2.69 -15.44 -0.72
N ILE A 21 -2.60 -14.80 -1.90
CA ILE A 21 -3.74 -14.52 -2.78
C ILE A 21 -4.02 -15.76 -3.64
N THR A 22 -5.05 -16.52 -3.27
CA THR A 22 -5.44 -17.73 -4.00
C THR A 22 -6.26 -17.41 -5.26
N PRO A 23 -6.50 -18.37 -6.16
CA PRO A 23 -7.38 -18.17 -7.31
C PRO A 23 -8.81 -17.76 -6.96
N ASP A 24 -9.33 -18.21 -5.81
CA ASP A 24 -10.66 -17.84 -5.31
C ASP A 24 -10.77 -16.36 -4.92
N MET A 25 -9.62 -15.70 -4.70
CA MET A 25 -9.51 -14.27 -4.41
C MET A 25 -9.30 -13.42 -5.68
N ALA A 26 -9.92 -13.83 -6.80
CA ALA A 26 -9.72 -13.22 -8.12
C ALA A 26 -9.89 -11.69 -8.15
N ALA A 27 -10.73 -11.12 -7.29
CA ALA A 27 -10.97 -9.68 -7.19
C ALA A 27 -9.71 -8.88 -6.80
N ILE A 28 -8.83 -9.46 -5.99
CA ILE A 28 -7.59 -8.82 -5.51
C ILE A 28 -6.33 -9.34 -6.22
N ARG A 29 -6.50 -10.30 -7.15
CA ARG A 29 -5.42 -10.95 -7.92
C ARG A 29 -5.01 -10.12 -9.14
N ARG A 30 -4.70 -8.85 -8.92
CA ARG A 30 -4.35 -7.83 -9.92
C ARG A 30 -3.61 -6.69 -9.24
N ASP A 31 -3.06 -5.77 -10.02
CA ASP A 31 -2.42 -4.56 -9.50
C ASP A 31 -3.44 -3.64 -8.81
N PHE A 32 -3.00 -3.00 -7.73
CA PHE A 32 -3.68 -1.89 -7.07
C PHE A 32 -2.66 -0.79 -6.84
N LEU A 33 -2.85 0.34 -7.52
CA LEU A 33 -1.94 1.46 -7.56
C LEU A 33 -2.63 2.76 -7.11
N PRO A 34 -1.87 3.85 -6.85
CA PRO A 34 -2.44 5.13 -6.42
C PRO A 34 -3.60 5.65 -7.28
N ALA A 35 -3.51 5.46 -8.60
CA ALA A 35 -4.56 5.88 -9.54
C ALA A 35 -5.89 5.13 -9.37
N ASP A 36 -5.88 3.93 -8.78
CA ASP A 36 -7.10 3.19 -8.46
C ASP A 36 -7.77 3.71 -7.19
N LEU A 37 -6.97 4.18 -6.23
CA LEU A 37 -7.45 4.62 -4.91
C LEU A 37 -7.89 6.08 -4.89
N GLU A 38 -7.16 6.98 -5.55
CA GLU A 38 -7.42 8.43 -5.48
C GLU A 38 -8.88 8.82 -5.81
N PRO A 39 -9.52 8.30 -6.87
CA PRO A 39 -10.92 8.60 -7.16
C PRO A 39 -11.89 8.10 -6.07
N ILE A 40 -11.53 7.01 -5.37
CA ILE A 40 -12.32 6.44 -4.29
C ILE A 40 -12.24 7.35 -3.06
N LEU A 41 -11.04 7.80 -2.69
CA LEU A 41 -10.85 8.75 -1.58
C LEU A 41 -11.66 10.03 -1.82
N GLN A 42 -11.56 10.61 -3.03
CA GLN A 42 -12.30 11.80 -3.43
C GLN A 42 -13.82 11.59 -3.30
N ARG A 43 -14.34 10.46 -3.79
CA ARG A 43 -15.77 10.12 -3.71
C ARG A 43 -16.29 10.05 -2.27
N HIS A 44 -15.45 9.65 -1.32
CA HIS A 44 -15.82 9.50 0.09
C HIS A 44 -15.43 10.71 0.97
N GLY A 45 -14.83 11.75 0.37
CA GLY A 45 -14.37 12.95 1.06
C GLY A 45 -13.27 12.65 2.08
N LEU A 46 -12.35 11.76 1.73
CA LEU A 46 -11.13 11.48 2.47
C LEU A 46 -10.00 12.36 1.91
N ASP A 47 -9.24 12.99 2.79
CA ASP A 47 -8.15 13.91 2.45
C ASP A 47 -6.84 13.16 2.11
N GLY A 48 -6.76 11.87 2.45
CA GLY A 48 -5.60 11.03 2.16
C GLY A 48 -5.66 9.65 2.80
N CYS A 49 -4.57 8.91 2.71
CA CYS A 49 -4.43 7.58 3.29
C CYS A 49 -3.06 7.34 3.95
N VAL A 50 -2.97 6.26 4.71
CA VAL A 50 -1.72 5.63 5.15
C VAL A 50 -1.52 4.33 4.38
N ALA A 51 -0.38 4.21 3.68
CA ALA A 51 -0.02 2.98 2.97
C ALA A 51 0.69 2.00 3.90
N VAL A 52 0.19 0.78 4.01
CA VAL A 52 0.70 -0.27 4.90
C VAL A 52 1.33 -1.38 4.06
N GLN A 53 2.48 -1.90 4.50
CA GLN A 53 3.15 -3.03 3.84
C GLN A 53 2.20 -4.23 3.63
N ALA A 54 2.32 -4.90 2.47
CA ALA A 54 1.60 -6.12 2.12
C ALA A 54 2.53 -7.35 2.03
N SER A 55 3.85 -7.14 2.08
CA SER A 55 4.91 -8.14 2.04
C SER A 55 6.00 -7.87 3.09
N GLN A 56 6.81 -8.88 3.41
CA GLN A 56 7.88 -8.76 4.41
C GLN A 56 9.20 -8.41 3.72
N SER A 57 9.33 -7.18 3.22
CA SER A 57 10.50 -6.75 2.45
C SER A 57 10.80 -5.27 2.62
N GLU A 58 12.06 -4.92 2.87
CA GLU A 58 12.54 -3.53 2.82
C GLU A 58 12.36 -2.90 1.43
N ALA A 59 12.39 -3.71 0.36
CA ALA A 59 12.15 -3.22 -0.99
C ALA A 59 10.73 -2.65 -1.13
N GLU A 60 9.75 -3.26 -0.45
CA GLU A 60 8.39 -2.72 -0.43
C GLU A 60 8.30 -1.43 0.39
N THR A 61 9.00 -1.33 1.52
CA THR A 61 9.08 -0.08 2.28
C THR A 61 9.59 1.06 1.41
N ASN A 62 10.68 0.85 0.66
CA ASN A 62 11.22 1.85 -0.25
C ASN A 62 10.24 2.20 -1.37
N TRP A 63 9.57 1.21 -1.94
CA TRP A 63 8.56 1.44 -2.97
C TRP A 63 7.36 2.25 -2.45
N LEU A 64 6.84 1.95 -1.25
CA LEU A 64 5.76 2.73 -0.64
C LEU A 64 6.20 4.17 -0.34
N LEU A 65 7.45 4.38 0.06
CA LEU A 65 8.02 5.73 0.24
C LEU A 65 8.14 6.48 -1.09
N GLU A 66 8.53 5.81 -2.18
CA GLU A 66 8.54 6.41 -3.52
C GLU A 66 7.13 6.80 -3.98
N LEU A 67 6.12 5.95 -3.73
CA LEU A 67 4.73 6.31 -4.00
C LEU A 67 4.30 7.52 -3.18
N ALA A 68 4.63 7.56 -1.89
CA ALA A 68 4.30 8.69 -1.03
C ALA A 68 4.96 10.00 -1.48
N ALA A 69 6.19 9.93 -2.00
CA ALA A 69 6.87 11.09 -2.56
C ALA A 69 6.25 11.57 -3.89
N ALA A 70 5.62 10.68 -4.65
CA ALA A 70 4.99 10.99 -5.93
C ALA A 70 3.50 11.39 -5.82
N HIS A 71 2.84 11.08 -4.70
CA HIS A 71 1.40 11.26 -4.52
C HIS A 71 1.06 11.90 -3.18
N ASP A 72 0.73 13.20 -3.20
CA ASP A 72 0.46 13.99 -2.00
C ASP A 72 -0.68 13.45 -1.12
N PHE A 73 -1.60 12.64 -1.65
CA PHE A 73 -2.69 12.05 -0.85
C PHE A 73 -2.21 10.90 0.06
N ILE A 74 -1.00 10.38 -0.14
CA ILE A 74 -0.41 9.37 0.74
C ILE A 74 0.31 10.11 1.88
N GLN A 75 -0.36 10.20 3.02
CA GLN A 75 0.02 11.05 4.15
C GLN A 75 0.90 10.32 5.17
N GLY A 76 1.15 9.03 4.98
CA GLY A 76 2.03 8.23 5.83
C GLY A 76 2.27 6.83 5.28
N VAL A 77 3.33 6.19 5.77
CA VAL A 77 3.70 4.81 5.41
C VAL A 77 3.96 4.01 6.68
N VAL A 78 3.37 2.82 6.76
CA VAL A 78 3.75 1.76 7.71
C VAL A 78 4.57 0.75 6.93
N GLY A 79 5.89 0.89 7.00
CA GLY A 79 6.85 0.03 6.33
C GLY A 79 7.17 -1.26 7.09
N TRP A 80 7.92 -2.12 6.43
CA TRP A 80 8.55 -3.31 7.00
C TRP A 80 10.07 -3.10 7.16
N VAL A 81 10.64 -3.66 8.23
CA VAL A 81 12.09 -3.79 8.46
C VAL A 81 12.32 -5.03 9.34
N ASP A 82 13.52 -5.61 9.28
CA ASP A 82 13.92 -6.64 10.24
C ASP A 82 14.23 -6.02 11.61
N LEU A 83 13.26 -6.12 12.53
CA LEU A 83 13.41 -5.64 13.90
C LEU A 83 14.36 -6.50 14.76
N GLN A 84 14.88 -7.61 14.23
CA GLN A 84 15.84 -8.49 14.91
C GLN A 84 17.25 -8.37 14.32
N ALA A 85 17.47 -7.49 13.34
CA ALA A 85 18.78 -7.25 12.78
C ALA A 85 19.75 -6.73 13.86
N PRO A 86 21.04 -7.06 13.77
CA PRO A 86 22.06 -6.40 14.58
C PRO A 86 22.18 -4.91 14.18
N ASP A 87 22.44 -4.05 15.17
CA ASP A 87 22.71 -2.62 14.97
C ASP A 87 24.01 -2.36 14.17
#